data_AF-A0A1Y2EU32-F1
#
_entry.id   AF-A0A1Y2EU32-F1
#
_cell.length_a   1.000
_cell.length_b   1.000
_cell.length_c   1.000
_cell.angle_alpha   90.00
_cell.angle_beta   90.00
_cell.angle_gamma   90.00
#
_symmetry.space_group_name_H-M   'P 1'
#
loop_
_entity.id
_entity.type
_entity.pdbx_description
1 polymer ?
#
loop_
_entity_poly.entity_id
_entity_poly.type
_entity_poly.pdbx_seq_one_letter_code
_entity_poly.pdbx_strand_id
1 'polypeptide(L)'
;MSGRVGTSSASIRVSIQFPPAEAYEDTDTLVLSVGAHFIDVRFKAVSSDHTGTERELDWAFMGQKTQLDEQTFAWSHDLDSRGFEGIDQGYCTPLPHGNELEQGMMVNPTDPGGPPVPYKEVWRSLPIEPMPEIGSFIAR
;
A
#
# COMPACT_ATOMS: atom_id res chain seq x y z
N MET A 1 -1.06 24.15 22.38
CA MET A 1 -1.57 23.84 21.04
C MET A 1 -0.71 22.71 20.50
N SER A 2 -1.16 21.47 20.60
CA SER A 2 -0.43 20.30 20.09
C SER A 2 -0.70 20.24 18.59
N GLY A 3 0.31 20.56 17.78
CA GLY A 3 0.24 20.35 16.34
C GLY A 3 0.10 18.85 16.10
N ARG A 4 -1.02 18.44 15.49
CA ARG A 4 -1.13 17.09 14.93
C ARG A 4 0.01 16.95 13.92
N VAL A 5 1.06 16.21 14.28
CA VAL A 5 1.94 15.60 13.29
C VAL A 5 1.01 14.69 12.49
N GLY A 6 0.65 15.11 11.27
CA GLY A 6 0.00 14.21 10.33
C GLY A 6 0.97 13.04 10.13
N THR A 7 0.53 11.82 10.42
CA THR A 7 1.35 10.64 10.18
C THR A 7 1.45 10.44 8.69
N SER A 8 2.57 10.85 8.10
CA SER A 8 2.93 10.49 6.75
C SER A 8 3.66 9.15 6.79
N SER A 9 3.39 8.27 5.84
CA SER A 9 4.08 7.00 5.69
C SER A 9 4.31 6.67 4.21
N ALA A 10 5.37 5.93 3.95
CA ALA A 10 5.67 5.35 2.65
C ALA A 10 5.96 3.88 2.90
N SER A 11 5.34 2.98 2.13
CA SER A 11 5.54 1.55 2.28
C SER A 11 5.66 0.87 0.93
N ILE A 12 6.47 -0.17 0.85
CA ILE A 12 6.54 -1.06 -0.30
C ILE A 12 5.92 -2.40 0.05
N ARG A 13 5.29 -3.05 -0.93
CA ARG A 13 4.86 -4.44 -0.76
C ARG A 13 6.04 -5.36 -0.97
N VAL A 14 6.25 -6.26 -0.01
CA VAL A 14 7.30 -7.28 -0.02
C VAL A 14 6.80 -8.55 -0.71
N SER A 15 5.54 -8.90 -0.47
CA SER A 15 4.87 -10.02 -1.13
C SER A 15 3.36 -9.94 -0.99
N ILE A 16 2.65 -10.52 -1.95
CA ILE A 16 1.24 -10.86 -1.89
C ILE A 16 1.06 -12.38 -1.96
N GLN A 17 0.02 -12.90 -1.32
CA GLN A 17 -0.33 -14.31 -1.35
C GLN A 17 -1.85 -14.48 -1.39
N PHE A 18 -2.30 -15.38 -2.27
CA PHE A 18 -3.65 -15.94 -2.26
C PHE A 18 -3.56 -17.43 -1.91
N PRO A 19 -3.69 -17.81 -0.63
CA PRO A 19 -3.53 -19.20 -0.21
C PRO A 19 -4.47 -20.16 -0.95
N PRO A 20 -4.03 -21.39 -1.26
CA PRO A 20 -2.79 -22.03 -0.79
C PRO A 20 -1.56 -21.76 -1.68
N ALA A 21 -1.63 -20.87 -2.67
CA ALA A 21 -0.48 -20.56 -3.52
C ALA A 21 0.67 -19.96 -2.70
N GLU A 22 1.91 -20.14 -3.18
CA GLU A 22 3.09 -19.50 -2.58
C GLU A 22 3.00 -17.98 -2.67
N ALA A 23 3.62 -17.29 -1.71
CA ALA A 23 3.73 -15.83 -1.77
C ALA A 23 4.64 -15.39 -2.92
N TYR A 24 4.29 -14.31 -3.59
CA TYR A 24 5.06 -13.76 -4.71
C TYR A 24 5.02 -12.23 -4.69
N GLU A 25 5.87 -11.59 -5.48
CA GLU A 25 5.77 -10.16 -5.77
C GLU A 25 6.16 -9.94 -7.23
N ASP A 26 5.18 -9.60 -8.06
CA ASP A 26 5.33 -9.35 -9.48
C ASP A 26 5.16 -7.85 -9.82
N THR A 27 5.16 -7.00 -8.79
CA THR A 27 5.08 -5.54 -8.93
C THR A 27 6.12 -4.80 -8.09
N ASP A 28 6.54 -3.64 -8.56
CA ASP A 28 7.10 -2.60 -7.69
C ASP A 28 5.94 -1.76 -7.15
N THR A 29 5.39 -2.19 -6.01
CA THR A 29 4.28 -1.49 -5.34
C THR A 29 4.81 -0.47 -4.35
N LEU A 30 4.29 0.77 -4.42
CA LEU A 30 4.52 1.85 -3.47
C LEU A 30 3.17 2.40 -2.98
N VAL A 31 3.01 2.43 -1.66
CA VAL A 31 1.90 3.12 -1.00
C VAL A 31 2.43 4.34 -0.28
N LEU A 32 1.87 5.51 -0.57
CA LEU A 32 2.11 6.75 0.16
C LEU A 32 0.85 7.12 0.92
N SER A 33 0.99 7.51 2.19
CA SER A 33 -0.14 7.95 3.01
C SER A 33 0.16 9.29 3.67
N VAL A 34 -0.85 10.16 3.72
CA VAL A 34 -0.80 11.47 4.39
C VAL A 34 -2.09 11.65 5.19
N GLY A 35 -1.99 11.53 6.50
CA GLY A 35 -3.17 11.49 7.37
C GLY A 35 -4.02 10.26 7.05
N ALA A 36 -5.30 10.46 6.71
CA ALA A 36 -6.20 9.37 6.34
C ALA A 36 -6.12 9.00 4.84
N HIS A 37 -5.49 9.82 3.99
CA HIS A 37 -5.49 9.56 2.55
C HIS A 37 -4.30 8.71 2.16
N PHE A 38 -4.46 7.86 1.16
CA PHE A 38 -3.39 7.08 0.58
C PHE A 38 -3.47 7.04 -0.94
N ILE A 39 -2.34 6.76 -1.58
CA ILE A 39 -2.22 6.36 -2.97
C ILE A 39 -1.40 5.07 -3.02
N ASP A 40 -1.94 4.05 -3.68
CA ASP A 40 -1.29 2.77 -4.01
C ASP A 40 -0.98 2.77 -5.50
N VAL A 41 0.30 2.64 -5.86
CA VAL A 41 0.75 2.58 -7.25
C VAL A 41 1.60 1.34 -7.44
N ARG A 42 1.21 0.54 -8.43
CA ARG A 42 1.82 -0.75 -8.76
C ARG A 42 2.31 -0.72 -10.20
N PHE A 43 3.61 -0.82 -10.39
CA PHE A 43 4.21 -1.06 -11.70
C PHE A 43 4.56 -2.53 -11.84
N LYS A 44 4.37 -3.13 -13.01
CA LYS A 44 4.85 -4.50 -13.25
C LYS A 44 6.35 -4.57 -12.98
N ALA A 45 6.79 -5.58 -12.24
CA ALA A 45 8.19 -5.82 -11.95
C ALA A 45 8.96 -5.99 -13.27
N VAL A 46 10.20 -5.50 -13.31
CA VAL A 46 11.05 -5.67 -14.50
C VAL A 46 11.38 -7.16 -14.63
N SER A 47 10.84 -7.82 -15.66
CA SER A 47 11.38 -9.11 -16.08
C SER A 47 12.84 -8.91 -16.51
N SER A 48 13.70 -9.90 -16.30
CA SER A 48 15.10 -9.89 -16.76
C SER A 48 15.28 -9.61 -18.26
N ASP A 49 14.17 -9.64 -19.00
CA ASP A 49 14.10 -9.65 -20.46
C ASP A 49 13.63 -8.29 -21.00
N HIS A 50 13.20 -7.37 -20.12
CA HIS A 50 12.81 -6.01 -20.49
C HIS A 50 14.03 -5.09 -20.59
N THR A 51 14.47 -4.83 -21.82
CA THR A 51 15.52 -3.86 -22.15
C THR A 51 15.00 -2.41 -22.30
N GLY A 52 13.71 -2.19 -22.06
CA GLY A 52 13.06 -0.88 -22.16
C GLY A 52 13.15 -0.09 -20.85
N THR A 53 13.24 1.24 -20.95
CA THR A 53 13.22 2.16 -19.79
C THR A 53 11.81 2.46 -19.28
N GLU A 54 10.76 2.02 -19.99
CA GLU A 54 9.37 2.28 -19.65
C GLU A 54 8.79 1.15 -18.80
N ARG A 55 8.19 1.51 -17.66
CA ARG A 55 7.51 0.59 -16.74
C ARG A 55 6.02 0.61 -17.03
N GLU A 56 5.42 -0.56 -17.20
CA GLU A 56 3.98 -0.69 -17.38
C GLU A 56 3.26 -0.51 -16.03
N LEU A 57 2.32 0.44 -15.97
CA LEU A 57 1.43 0.58 -14.81
C LEU A 57 0.48 -0.62 -14.78
N ASP A 58 0.50 -1.38 -13.68
CA ASP A 58 -0.42 -2.48 -13.46
C ASP A 58 -1.75 -1.98 -12.87
N TRP A 59 -1.65 -1.22 -11.78
CA TRP A 59 -2.80 -0.69 -11.06
C TRP A 59 -2.39 0.56 -10.29
N ALA A 60 -3.24 1.59 -10.29
CA ALA A 60 -3.15 2.68 -9.36
C ALA A 60 -4.52 3.00 -8.79
N PHE A 61 -4.59 3.21 -7.48
CA PHE A 61 -5.81 3.63 -6.80
C PHE A 61 -5.48 4.50 -5.59
N MET A 62 -6.45 5.30 -5.17
CA MET A 62 -6.35 6.14 -3.98
C MET A 62 -7.67 6.25 -3.27
N GLY A 63 -7.60 6.56 -1.98
CA GLY A 63 -8.77 6.83 -1.16
C GLY A 63 -8.39 7.07 0.29
N GLN A 64 -9.23 6.61 1.19
CA GLN A 64 -9.08 6.84 2.62
C GLN A 64 -8.91 5.54 3.41
N LYS A 65 -7.90 5.52 4.29
CA LYS A 65 -7.71 4.50 5.33
C LYS A 65 -8.46 4.92 6.59
N THR A 66 -9.38 4.07 7.03
CA THR A 66 -10.13 4.22 8.27
C THR A 66 -9.74 3.11 9.24
N GLN A 67 -9.38 3.48 10.47
CA GLN A 67 -9.16 2.52 11.54
C GLN A 67 -10.51 2.11 12.14
N LEU A 68 -10.83 0.82 12.12
CA LEU A 68 -12.07 0.26 12.66
C LEU A 68 -11.90 -0.19 14.11
N ASP A 69 -10.76 -0.83 14.42
CA ASP A 69 -10.35 -1.21 15.77
C ASP A 69 -8.80 -1.15 15.91
N GLU A 70 -8.21 -1.77 16.94
CA GLU A 70 -6.76 -1.72 17.18
C GLU A 70 -5.92 -2.23 16.00
N GLN A 71 -6.42 -3.19 15.22
CA GLN A 71 -5.65 -3.89 14.19
C GLN A 71 -6.40 -4.00 12.85
N THR A 72 -7.70 -3.73 12.82
CA THR A 72 -8.52 -3.77 11.62
C THR A 72 -8.69 -2.38 11.02
N PHE A 73 -8.51 -2.32 9.71
CA PHE A 73 -8.61 -1.12 8.90
C PHE A 73 -9.50 -1.37 7.68
N ALA A 74 -10.05 -0.28 7.15
CA ALA A 74 -10.79 -0.25 5.91
C ALA A 74 -10.17 0.77 4.95
N TRP A 75 -10.13 0.45 3.66
CA TRP A 75 -9.59 1.30 2.61
C TRP A 75 -10.65 1.53 1.53
N SER A 76 -11.01 2.79 1.29
CA SER A 76 -11.86 3.12 0.15
C SER A 76 -11.05 3.22 -1.15
N HIS A 77 -11.68 2.85 -2.26
CA HIS A 77 -11.16 3.06 -3.61
C HIS A 77 -11.94 4.21 -4.25
N ASP A 78 -11.56 5.44 -3.91
CA ASP A 78 -12.25 6.66 -4.38
C ASP A 78 -11.92 6.98 -5.84
N LEU A 79 -10.69 6.66 -6.26
CA LEU A 79 -10.23 6.70 -7.65
C LEU A 79 -9.44 5.43 -7.94
N ASP A 80 -9.75 4.78 -9.05
CA ASP A 80 -9.16 3.47 -9.40
C ASP A 80 -8.94 3.38 -10.92
N SER A 81 -7.71 3.04 -11.34
CA SER A 81 -7.34 2.96 -12.76
C SER A 81 -8.04 1.82 -13.52
N ARG A 82 -8.61 0.85 -12.80
CA ARG A 82 -9.39 -0.26 -13.33
C ARG A 82 -10.90 -0.03 -13.19
N GLY A 83 -11.31 1.11 -12.63
CA GLY A 83 -12.72 1.46 -12.42
C GLY A 83 -13.42 0.65 -11.32
N PHE A 84 -12.65 0.06 -10.40
CA PHE A 84 -13.22 -0.59 -9.22
C PHE A 84 -13.68 0.45 -8.20
N GLU A 85 -14.90 0.29 -7.69
CA GLU A 85 -15.43 1.06 -6.57
C GLU A 85 -15.75 0.07 -5.44
N GLY A 86 -15.13 0.27 -4.28
CA GLY A 86 -15.27 -0.67 -3.17
C GLY A 86 -14.58 -0.22 -1.90
N ILE A 87 -14.77 -1.01 -0.85
CA ILE A 87 -14.09 -0.87 0.43
C ILE A 87 -13.43 -2.20 0.74
N ASP A 88 -12.11 -2.19 0.81
CA ASP A 88 -11.33 -3.33 1.28
C ASP A 88 -11.22 -3.28 2.80
N GLN A 89 -11.24 -4.46 3.44
CA GLN A 89 -11.06 -4.60 4.88
C GLN A 89 -10.00 -5.64 5.19
N GLY A 90 -9.10 -5.26 6.07
CA GLY A 90 -7.90 -6.03 6.37
C GLY A 90 -7.50 -5.85 7.83
N TYR A 91 -6.78 -6.84 8.32
CA TYR A 91 -6.25 -6.92 9.66
C TYR A 91 -4.72 -6.90 9.59
N CYS A 92 -4.10 -5.92 10.25
CA CYS A 92 -2.68 -5.64 10.23
C CYS A 92 -2.01 -6.14 11.53
N THR A 93 -0.97 -6.96 11.39
CA THR A 93 -0.14 -7.45 12.51
C THR A 93 1.32 -7.12 12.28
N PRO A 94 2.02 -6.51 13.25
CA PRO A 94 3.46 -6.32 13.16
C PRO A 94 4.22 -7.65 13.03
N LEU A 95 5.19 -7.70 12.13
CA LEU A 95 6.11 -8.83 11.95
C LEU A 95 7.50 -8.52 12.54
N PRO A 96 8.34 -9.54 12.77
CA PRO A 96 9.75 -9.33 13.07
C PRO A 96 10.43 -8.44 12.03
N HIS A 97 11.43 -7.66 12.46
CA HIS A 97 12.19 -6.72 11.62
C HIS A 97 11.42 -5.49 11.11
N GLY A 98 10.23 -5.21 11.66
CA GLY A 98 9.50 -3.97 11.38
C GLY A 98 8.68 -3.98 10.09
N ASN A 99 8.48 -5.16 9.49
CA ASN A 99 7.45 -5.34 8.48
C ASN A 99 6.06 -5.46 9.13
N GLU A 100 5.00 -5.37 8.34
CA GLU A 100 3.61 -5.57 8.74
C GLU A 100 2.98 -6.63 7.85
N LEU A 101 2.16 -7.52 8.44
CA LEU A 101 1.30 -8.45 7.73
C LEU A 101 -0.10 -7.88 7.68
N GLU A 102 -0.59 -7.60 6.50
CA GLU A 102 -2.00 -7.34 6.24
C GLU A 102 -2.66 -8.63 5.74
N GLN A 103 -3.85 -8.94 6.24
CA GLN A 103 -4.62 -10.09 5.78
C GLN A 103 -6.12 -9.83 5.88
N GLY A 104 -6.88 -10.36 4.95
CA GLY A 104 -8.31 -10.15 4.89
C GLY A 104 -8.96 -10.98 3.79
N MET A 105 -10.07 -10.46 3.26
CA MET A 105 -10.77 -11.02 2.11
C MET A 105 -10.85 -9.94 1.03
N MET A 106 -10.46 -10.26 -0.20
CA MET A 106 -10.60 -9.35 -1.34
C MET A 106 -10.92 -10.12 -2.62
N VAL A 107 -11.47 -9.45 -3.62
CA VAL A 107 -11.63 -10.04 -4.96
C VAL A 107 -10.25 -10.23 -5.56
N ASN A 108 -9.93 -11.44 -6.03
CA ASN A 108 -8.65 -11.69 -6.67
C ASN A 108 -8.56 -10.85 -7.96
N PRO A 109 -7.57 -9.95 -8.11
CA PRO A 109 -7.47 -9.10 -9.30
C PRO A 109 -7.29 -9.88 -10.61
N THR A 110 -6.82 -11.13 -10.55
CA THR A 110 -6.70 -12.03 -11.70
C THR A 110 -8.01 -12.76 -12.06
N ASP A 111 -8.99 -12.74 -11.16
CA ASP A 111 -10.35 -13.25 -11.37
C ASP A 111 -11.41 -12.25 -10.83
N PRO A 112 -11.61 -11.09 -11.50
CA PRO A 112 -12.49 -10.02 -11.00
C PRO A 112 -13.97 -10.41 -10.88
N GLY A 113 -14.40 -11.47 -11.55
CA GLY A 113 -15.77 -12.01 -11.45
C GLY A 113 -15.93 -13.06 -10.35
N GLY A 114 -14.84 -13.46 -9.69
CA GLY A 114 -14.81 -14.46 -8.64
C GLY A 114 -15.31 -13.92 -7.29
N PRO A 115 -15.65 -14.82 -6.35
CA PRO A 115 -15.96 -14.42 -4.98
C PRO A 115 -14.72 -13.86 -4.26
N PRO A 116 -14.88 -13.06 -3.20
CA PRO A 116 -13.76 -12.67 -2.35
C PRO A 116 -13.04 -13.90 -1.79
N VAL A 117 -11.71 -13.86 -1.83
CA VAL A 117 -10.82 -14.93 -1.35
C VAL A 117 -9.89 -14.40 -0.26
N PRO A 118 -9.35 -15.26 0.61
CA PRO A 118 -8.34 -14.86 1.57
C PRO A 118 -7.09 -14.32 0.86
N TYR A 119 -6.55 -13.22 1.38
CA TYR A 119 -5.27 -12.70 0.92
C TYR A 119 -4.34 -12.42 2.11
N LYS A 120 -3.05 -12.34 1.81
CA LYS A 120 -2.02 -11.85 2.72
C LYS A 120 -1.08 -10.94 1.95
N GLU A 121 -0.77 -9.78 2.51
CA GLU A 121 0.26 -8.88 2.00
C GLU A 121 1.26 -8.59 3.11
N VAL A 122 2.55 -8.61 2.76
CA VAL A 122 3.62 -8.21 3.67
C VAL A 122 4.10 -6.85 3.23
N TRP A 123 4.06 -5.87 4.14
CA TRP A 123 4.43 -4.49 3.89
C TRP A 123 5.71 -4.13 4.63
N ARG A 124 6.55 -3.31 4.00
CA ARG A 124 7.73 -2.71 4.64
C ARG A 124 7.63 -1.20 4.59
N SER A 125 7.69 -0.57 5.76
CA SER A 125 7.77 0.89 5.85
C SER A 125 9.14 1.39 5.40
N LEU A 126 9.13 2.42 4.57
CA LEU A 126 10.31 3.17 4.17
C LEU A 126 10.58 4.31 5.17
N PRO A 127 11.84 4.66 5.42
CA PRO A 127 12.17 5.83 6.21
C PRO A 127 11.68 7.10 5.50
N ILE A 128 11.04 7.99 6.24
CA ILE A 128 10.71 9.35 5.79
C ILE A 128 11.63 10.30 6.53
N GLU A 129 12.36 11.12 5.78
CA GLU A 129 13.15 12.19 6.39
C GLU A 129 12.20 13.17 7.10
N PRO A 130 12.40 13.42 8.41
CA PRO A 130 11.63 14.44 9.08
C PRO A 130 11.93 15.79 8.43
N MET A 131 10.89 16.59 8.20
CA MET A 131 11.07 17.93 7.66
C MET A 131 12.00 18.72 8.61
N PRO A 132 13.02 19.42 8.09
CA PRO A 132 13.86 20.29 8.92
C PRO A 132 12.96 21.27 9.68
N GLU A 133 13.26 21.51 10.96
CA GLU A 133 12.49 22.46 11.75
C GLU A 133 12.46 23.84 11.06
N ILE A 134 11.28 24.45 11.00
CA ILE A 134 11.07 25.77 10.40
C ILE A 134 11.87 26.78 11.22
N GLY A 135 13.10 27.04 10.79
CA GLY A 135 14.07 27.90 11.48
C GLY A 135 15.47 27.87 10.84
N SER A 136 15.82 26.80 10.10
CA SER A 136 17.14 26.65 9.47
C SER A 136 17.33 27.41 8.15
N PHE A 137 16.31 28.10 7.64
CA PHE A 137 16.36 28.79 6.34
C PHE A 137 16.61 30.30 6.41
N ILE A 138 16.69 30.91 7.60
CA ILE A 138 17.05 32.33 7.76
C ILE A 138 18.50 32.46 8.22
N ALA A 139 19.44 32.16 7.31
CA ALA A 139 20.82 32.66 7.38
C ALA A 139 21.54 32.39 6.05
N ARG A 140 21.24 33.17 5.01
CA ARG A 140 22.22 33.57 3.97
C ARG A 140 21.86 34.94 3.43
#